data_AF-A0A1V6DZV9-F1
#
_entry.id   AF-A0A1V6DZV9-F1
#
_cell.length_a   1.000
_cell.length_b   1.000
_cell.length_c   1.000
_cell.angle_alpha   90.00
_cell.angle_beta   90.00
_cell.angle_gamma   90.00
#
_symmetry.space_group_name_H-M   'P 1'
#
loop_
_entity.id
_entity.type
_entity.pdbx_description
1 polymer ?
#
loop_
_entity_poly.entity_id
_entity_poly.type
_entity_poly.pdbx_seq_one_letter_code
_entity_poly.pdbx_strand_id
1 'polypeptide(L)' 'MIKLKQFKNRFDAEFFATILDKENIPYIIQSDDSGGQRPASYSIAATILVSEKDYELAKSFLLEQ' A
#
# COMPACT_ATOMS: atom_id res chain seq x y z
N MET A 1 4.34 3.59 -12.48
CA MET A 1 4.22 3.17 -11.07
C MET A 1 4.45 1.68 -11.00
N ILE A 2 5.12 1.20 -9.97
CA ILE A 2 5.53 -0.20 -9.81
C ILE A 2 5.08 -0.75 -8.45
N LYS A 3 4.88 -2.07 -8.39
CA LYS A 3 4.41 -2.78 -7.19
C LYS A 3 5.47 -2.76 -6.10
N LEU A 4 5.14 -2.19 -4.94
CA LEU A 4 5.96 -2.23 -3.74
C LEU A 4 5.67 -3.51 -2.94
N LYS A 5 4.43 -3.68 -2.49
CA LYS A 5 4.01 -4.82 -1.67
C LYS A 5 2.51 -5.09 -1.81
N GLN A 6 2.13 -6.35 -1.70
CA GLN A 6 0.75 -6.77 -1.56
C GLN A 6 0.47 -7.19 -0.12
N PHE A 7 -0.63 -6.71 0.42
CA PHE A 7 -1.12 -6.98 1.76
C PHE A 7 -2.36 -7.86 1.68
N LYS A 8 -2.61 -8.63 2.74
CA LYS A 8 -3.76 -9.54 2.84
C LYS A 8 -5.08 -8.80 2.85
N ASN A 9 -5.07 -7.56 3.35
CA ASN A 9 -6.24 -6.70 3.43
C ASN A 9 -5.83 -5.24 3.24
N ARG A 10 -6.83 -4.39 2.99
CA ARG A 10 -6.65 -2.95 2.83
C ARG A 10 -6.18 -2.25 4.11
N PHE A 11 -6.59 -2.74 5.28
CA PHE A 11 -6.21 -2.15 6.56
C PHE A 11 -4.69 -2.20 6.78
N ASP A 12 -4.06 -3.35 6.52
CA ASP A 12 -2.61 -3.52 6.64
C ASP A 12 -1.86 -2.65 5.61
N ALA A 13 -2.43 -2.49 4.41
CA ALA A 13 -1.88 -1.59 3.39
C ALA A 13 -1.97 -0.12 3.82
N GLU A 14 -3.12 0.32 4.36
CA GLU A 14 -3.30 1.68 4.89
C GLU A 14 -2.40 1.94 6.10
N PHE A 15 -2.24 0.95 6.99
CA PHE A 15 -1.31 1.04 8.11
C PHE A 15 0.13 1.26 7.65
N PHE A 16 0.60 0.46 6.68
CA PHE A 16 1.92 0.66 6.09
C PHE A 16 2.05 1.99 5.36
N ALA A 17 1.00 2.42 4.67
CA ALA A 17 0.98 3.68 3.92
C ALA A 17 1.23 4.91 4.80
N THR A 18 0.91 4.85 6.09
CA THR A 18 1.26 5.92 7.05
C THR A 18 2.77 6.17 7.16
N ILE A 19 3.61 5.15 6.93
CA ILE A 19 5.07 5.29 6.87
C ILE A 19 5.46 6.06 5.62
N LEU A 20 4.87 5.72 4.47
CA LEU A 20 5.10 6.41 3.21
C LEU A 20 4.66 7.88 3.26
N ASP A 21 3.53 8.18 3.93
CA ASP A 21 3.05 9.55 4.14
C ASP A 21 4.05 10.38 4.98
N LYS A 22 4.61 9.81 6.05
CA LYS A 22 5.62 10.50 6.89
C LYS A 22 6.87 10.87 6.09
N GLU A 23 7.26 10.00 5.17
CA GLU A 23 8.43 10.18 4.31
C GLU A 23 8.13 10.96 3.03
N ASN A 24 6.91 11.49 2.88
CA ASN A 24 6.44 12.21 1.69
C ASN A 24 6.59 11.41 0.38
N ILE A 25 6.43 10.08 0.44
CA ILE A 25 6.53 9.19 -0.71
C ILE A 25 5.13 9.02 -1.34
N PRO A 26 4.90 9.46 -2.58
CA PRO A 26 3.62 9.28 -3.25
C PRO A 26 3.34 7.80 -3.53
N TYR A 27 2.14 7.34 -3.16
CA TYR A 27 1.69 5.97 -3.36
C TYR A 27 0.25 5.86 -3.87
N ILE A 28 -0.09 4.69 -4.39
CA ILE A 28 -1.46 4.29 -4.72
C ILE A 28 -1.76 2.97 -4.00
N ILE A 29 -2.89 2.91 -3.30
CA ILE A 29 -3.44 1.65 -2.78
C ILE A 29 -4.48 1.14 -3.78
N GLN A 30 -4.15 0.05 -4.46
CA GLN A 30 -5.05 -0.65 -5.38
C GLN A 30 -5.65 -1.86 -4.65
N SER A 31 -6.95 -1.84 -4.41
CA SER A 31 -7.73 -2.97 -3.90
C SER A 31 -8.76 -3.38 -4.93
N ASP A 32 -9.04 -4.68 -5.07
CA ASP A 32 -10.04 -5.23 -6.00
C ASP A 32 -11.48 -5.07 -5.48
N ASP A 33 -11.74 -3.96 -4.79
CA ASP A 33 -13.06 -3.68 -4.23
C ASP A 33 -13.98 -3.20 -5.36
N SER A 34 -14.70 -4.15 -5.95
CA SER A 34 -15.59 -3.93 -7.10
C SER A 34 -16.85 -3.14 -6.77
N GLY A 35 -17.02 -2.66 -5.53
CA GLY A 35 -18.19 -1.90 -5.14
C GLY A 35 -17.81 -0.82 -4.14
N GLY A 36 -17.98 0.46 -4.50
CA GLY A 36 -17.71 1.62 -3.64
C GLY A 36 -18.51 1.71 -2.32
N GLN A 37 -19.12 0.63 -1.86
CA GLN A 37 -19.63 0.45 -0.51
C GLN A 37 -18.54 -0.22 0.31
N ARG A 38 -17.85 0.54 1.17
CA ARG A 38 -16.88 0.02 2.15
C ARG A 38 -17.40 -1.28 2.78
N PRO A 39 -16.97 -2.47 2.34
CA PRO A 39 -17.13 -3.62 3.17
C PRO A 39 -15.97 -3.48 4.16
N ALA A 40 -16.25 -3.59 5.46
CA ALA A 40 -15.23 -3.94 6.44
C ALA A 40 -14.68 -5.36 6.18
N SER A 41 -14.50 -5.75 4.92
CA SER A 41 -14.02 -7.07 4.53
C SER A 41 -12.51 -7.01 4.61
N TYR A 42 -12.01 -7.39 5.79
CA TYR A 42 -10.63 -7.69 6.16
C TYR A 42 -9.96 -8.76 5.26
N SER A 43 -10.42 -8.97 4.04
CA SER A 43 -10.06 -10.10 3.18
C SER A 43 -9.83 -9.73 1.71
N ILE A 44 -10.05 -8.47 1.31
CA ILE A 44 -9.70 -8.02 -0.05
C ILE A 44 -8.23 -7.62 -0.05
N ALA A 45 -7.41 -8.39 -0.75
CA ALA A 45 -5.98 -8.08 -0.91
C ALA A 45 -5.80 -6.68 -1.51
N ALA A 46 -4.84 -5.94 -0.97
CA ALA A 46 -4.53 -4.58 -1.41
C ALA A 46 -3.06 -4.50 -1.81
N THR A 47 -2.77 -3.82 -2.91
CA THR A 47 -1.43 -3.65 -3.44
C THR A 47 -1.04 -2.18 -3.35
N ILE A 48 0.12 -1.90 -2.76
CA ILE A 48 0.71 -0.57 -2.79
C ILE A 48 1.60 -0.45 -4.01
N LEU A 49 1.36 0.59 -4.80
CA LEU A 49 2.18 1.00 -5.93
C LEU A 49 2.88 2.31 -5.59
N VAL A 50 4.13 2.45 -6.00
CA VAL A 50 4.93 3.68 -5.86
C VAL A 50 5.53 4.07 -7.20
N SER A 51 6.10 5.27 -7.30
CA SER A 51 6.86 5.66 -8.49
C SER A 51 8.18 4.89 -8.55
N GLU A 52 8.75 4.71 -9.76
CA GLU A 52 10.03 4.00 -9.93
C GLU A 52 11.18 4.72 -9.21
N LYS A 53 11.18 6.06 -9.21
CA LYS A 53 12.19 6.87 -8.51
C LYS A 53 12.17 6.69 -7.00
N ASP A 54 11.01 6.39 -6.42
CA ASP A 54 10.84 6.30 -4.96
C ASP A 54 10.86 4.83 -4.48
N TYR A 55 10.96 3.86 -5.39
CA TYR A 55 10.82 2.45 -5.07
C TYR A 55 11.89 1.91 -4.12
N GLU A 56 13.16 2.21 -4.37
CA GLU A 56 14.25 1.71 -3.51
C GLU A 56 14.16 2.28 -2.10
N LEU A 57 13.76 3.56 -1.96
CA LEU A 57 13.50 4.18 -0.67
C LEU A 57 12.25 3.55 0.00
N ALA A 58 11.13 3.43 -0.73
CA ALA A 58 9.91 2.83 -0.18
C ALA A 58 10.12 1.36 0.26
N LYS A 59 11.01 0.65 -0.43
CA LYS A 59 11.36 -0.74 -0.16
C LYS A 59 12.23 -0.90 1.10
N SER A 60 13.03 0.09 1.48
CA SER A 60 13.83 -0.01 2.72
C SER A 60 12.93 -0.15 3.95
N PHE A 61 11.77 0.52 3.98
CA PHE A 61 10.80 0.43 5.07
C PHE A 61 10.06 -0.91 5.16
N LEU A 62 10.18 -1.77 4.14
CA LEU A 62 9.62 -3.13 4.18
C LEU A 62 10.45 -4.10 5.03
N LEU A 63 11.73 -3.80 5.22
CA LEU A 63 12.70 -4.66 5.91
C LEU A 63 12.85 -4.31 7.39
N GLU A 64 12.27 -3.19 7.83
CA GLU A 64 12.31 -2.70 9.21
C GLU A 64 11.12 -3.18 10.07
N GLN A 65 10.26 -4.06 9.54
CA GLN A 65 9.15 -4.71 10.27
C GLN A 65 9.31 -6.22 10.30
#